data_AF-A0AAD5ZDG3-F1
#
_entry.id   AF-A0AAD5ZDG3-F1
#
_cell.length_a   1.000
_cell.length_b   1.000
_cell.length_c   1.000
_cell.angle_alpha   90.00
_cell.angle_beta   90.00
_cell.angle_gamma   90.00
#
_symmetry.space_group_name_H-M   'P 1'
#
loop_
_entity.id
_entity.type
_entity.pdbx_description
1 polymer ?
#
loop_
_entity_poly.entity_id
_entity_poly.type
_entity_poly.pdbx_seq_one_letter_code
_entity_poly.pdbx_strand_id
1 'polypeptide(L)'
;MASAPLDLERGGSSSDRKETEISSGAGRARELAIVSSVDGKSRDVKETSFPRVVAIGPYHRACEGLYFSEKYKLRILRWMNQVFHLDEKEFHMQMTEKIDNIKGNYKLGSENVSNAKFSDWLLLDSCFIFFTLKVLGCHLNDDVDEAINGFQIQGDLARLKDETSFLSSNIFYHREEIRLHLIMHDNQIPFSVIYDLLETYPVLKEFIEEKSIEDLALLVFSELYPMQNTDLNQSTKPEFLHLLHLFHWSRVPTKMKYEITKRKSQLKAPYVSSATDLQHSGITFKRKNSGSFIDITFVEGCFKMMGYINIPVIHINEYNGIIFRNLFAFEQNETKAGGCFTAYSTWLAHLLQSEEDVKLFRKNRIVPSTPTPDYEVVQFFHDLKKERIKNSTDITKEIPELYDLFKKVRDHNEGTVNQCYGEFKLRYCSNFWVTLGIMLFGVVTLVQTTYTVLSYYATLKGNNKN
;
A
#
# COMPACT_ATOMS: atom_id res chain seq x y z
N MET A 1 -32.19 -92.08 -6.35
CA MET A 1 -33.26 -91.36 -5.63
C MET A 1 -33.24 -89.95 -6.18
N ALA A 2 -34.00 -89.66 -7.25
CA ALA A 2 -35.39 -89.18 -7.19
C ALA A 2 -35.48 -87.84 -6.43
N SER A 3 -36.00 -86.71 -6.90
CA SER A 3 -36.61 -86.29 -8.17
C SER A 3 -36.78 -84.75 -8.09
N ALA A 4 -36.30 -84.03 -9.11
CA ALA A 4 -37.04 -82.95 -9.80
C ALA A 4 -37.18 -81.54 -9.13
N PRO A 5 -37.67 -80.48 -9.83
CA PRO A 5 -36.95 -79.85 -10.95
C PRO A 5 -37.15 -78.30 -11.13
N LEU A 6 -36.32 -77.73 -12.04
CA LEU A 6 -36.62 -76.85 -13.20
C LEU A 6 -37.03 -75.34 -13.13
N ASP A 7 -36.46 -74.68 -14.15
CA ASP A 7 -36.83 -73.50 -14.96
C ASP A 7 -36.52 -72.08 -14.46
N LEU A 8 -35.73 -71.21 -15.14
CA LEU A 8 -35.54 -70.77 -16.56
C LEU A 8 -36.34 -69.50 -16.91
N GLU A 9 -35.68 -68.68 -17.77
CA GLU A 9 -36.18 -67.56 -18.57
C GLU A 9 -36.30 -66.18 -17.90
N ARG A 10 -36.13 -65.02 -18.57
CA ARG A 10 -35.41 -64.53 -19.77
C ARG A 10 -35.70 -63.02 -19.81
N GLY A 11 -34.77 -62.24 -20.37
CA GLY A 11 -35.09 -61.07 -21.20
C GLY A 11 -35.45 -59.74 -20.51
N GLY A 12 -34.86 -58.65 -21.03
CA GLY A 12 -35.33 -57.30 -20.73
C GLY A 12 -34.29 -56.21 -20.92
N SER A 13 -34.05 -55.81 -22.18
CA SER A 13 -33.35 -54.58 -22.56
C SER A 13 -34.12 -53.33 -22.13
N SER A 14 -33.44 -52.31 -21.63
CA SER A 14 -33.68 -50.93 -22.07
C SER A 14 -32.51 -50.04 -21.70
N SER A 15 -32.00 -49.36 -22.73
CA SER A 15 -31.29 -48.10 -22.61
C SER A 15 -32.14 -47.13 -21.80
N ASP A 16 -31.55 -46.39 -20.86
CA ASP A 16 -32.07 -45.05 -20.60
C ASP A 16 -30.98 -44.07 -20.21
N ARG A 17 -31.21 -42.88 -20.77
CA ARG A 17 -30.38 -41.70 -20.83
C ARG A 17 -30.05 -41.19 -19.44
N LYS A 18 -28.79 -40.85 -19.19
CA LYS A 18 -28.46 -39.91 -18.12
C LYS A 18 -28.89 -38.53 -18.59
N GLU A 19 -30.08 -38.12 -18.16
CA GLU A 19 -30.49 -36.72 -18.18
C GLU A 19 -29.61 -35.91 -17.23
N THR A 20 -29.10 -34.82 -17.77
CA THR A 20 -28.50 -33.69 -17.08
C THR A 20 -29.53 -32.99 -16.20
N GLU A 21 -29.42 -33.14 -14.89
CA GLU A 21 -30.04 -32.21 -13.95
C GLU A 21 -29.09 -31.04 -13.66
N ILE A 22 -29.50 -29.89 -14.17
CA ILE A 22 -29.00 -28.56 -13.83
C ILE A 22 -29.53 -28.27 -12.41
N SER A 23 -28.70 -28.53 -11.40
CA SER A 23 -28.92 -28.07 -10.04
C SER A 23 -28.34 -26.66 -9.89
N SER A 24 -29.24 -25.69 -9.77
CA SER A 24 -29.01 -24.31 -9.37
C SER A 24 -28.39 -24.25 -7.96
N GLY A 25 -27.06 -24.27 -7.91
CA GLY A 25 -26.30 -24.09 -6.68
C GLY A 25 -26.31 -22.63 -6.22
N ALA A 26 -27.10 -22.36 -5.19
CA ALA A 26 -27.14 -21.13 -4.42
C ALA A 26 -25.73 -20.61 -4.07
N GLY A 27 -25.59 -19.28 -4.14
CA GLY A 27 -24.35 -18.55 -3.94
C GLY A 27 -23.65 -18.93 -2.64
N ARG A 28 -22.45 -19.49 -2.79
CA ARG A 28 -21.53 -19.77 -1.69
C ARG A 28 -21.03 -18.43 -1.15
N ALA A 29 -21.56 -18.01 0.00
CA ALA A 29 -21.08 -16.85 0.74
C ALA A 29 -19.55 -16.95 0.93
N ARG A 30 -18.84 -15.91 0.49
CA ARG A 30 -17.39 -15.80 0.57
C ARG A 30 -17.04 -15.22 1.94
N GLU A 31 -16.55 -16.05 2.86
CA GLU A 31 -15.90 -15.55 4.09
C GLU A 31 -14.60 -14.83 3.72
N LEU A 32 -14.61 -13.50 3.79
CA LEU A 32 -13.43 -12.64 3.85
C LEU A 32 -13.60 -11.81 5.11
N ALA A 33 -12.84 -12.13 6.15
CA ALA A 33 -12.82 -11.31 7.35
C ALA A 33 -12.01 -10.04 7.07
N ILE A 34 -12.73 -8.95 6.79
CA ILE A 34 -12.22 -7.66 6.32
C ILE A 34 -11.32 -6.97 7.36
N VAL A 35 -11.49 -7.28 8.65
CA VAL A 35 -10.69 -6.64 9.71
C VAL A 35 -10.31 -7.67 10.77
N SER A 36 -9.01 -7.93 10.93
CA SER A 36 -8.47 -8.72 12.05
C SER A 36 -7.78 -7.80 13.06
N SER A 37 -8.04 -8.00 14.35
CA SER A 37 -7.24 -7.39 15.41
C SER A 37 -5.85 -8.02 15.40
N VAL A 38 -4.80 -7.22 15.61
CA VAL A 38 -3.45 -7.76 15.84
C VAL A 38 -3.49 -8.60 17.12
N ASP A 39 -3.18 -9.89 17.03
CA ASP A 39 -3.22 -10.84 18.16
C ASP A 39 -2.52 -10.27 19.40
N GLY A 40 -3.28 -10.16 20.50
CA GLY A 40 -2.84 -9.68 21.81
C GLY A 40 -1.86 -10.60 22.56
N LYS A 41 -1.00 -11.34 21.86
CA LYS A 41 -0.01 -12.27 22.45
C LYS A 41 1.45 -11.80 22.36
N SER A 42 1.71 -10.53 22.07
CA SER A 42 3.06 -9.95 22.17
C SER A 42 3.15 -9.06 23.41
N ARG A 43 4.04 -9.38 24.36
CA ARG A 43 4.30 -8.59 25.58
C ARG A 43 5.01 -7.25 25.33
N ASP A 44 5.08 -6.80 24.08
CA ASP A 44 5.62 -5.51 23.63
C ASP A 44 4.64 -4.86 22.63
N VAL A 45 3.43 -4.54 23.08
CA VAL A 45 2.50 -3.73 22.27
C VAL A 45 2.99 -2.28 22.37
N LYS A 46 3.73 -1.82 21.35
CA LYS A 46 4.10 -0.39 21.23
C LYS A 46 2.84 0.46 21.38
N GLU A 47 2.94 1.55 22.14
CA GLU A 47 1.89 2.54 22.46
C GLU A 47 1.13 3.06 21.21
N THR A 48 1.71 2.88 20.02
CA THR A 48 1.13 3.20 18.71
C THR A 48 0.13 2.15 18.17
N SER A 49 -0.33 1.22 19.00
CA SER A 49 -1.27 0.14 18.61
C SER A 49 -2.72 0.39 18.98
N PHE A 50 -3.01 1.52 19.63
CA PHE A 50 -4.37 1.92 20.00
C PHE A 50 -4.68 3.31 19.44
N PRO A 51 -5.94 3.58 19.09
CA PRO A 51 -6.34 4.91 18.69
C PRO A 51 -6.20 5.89 19.85
N ARG A 52 -5.72 7.09 19.55
CA ARG A 52 -5.48 8.16 20.53
C ARG A 52 -6.58 9.22 20.56
N VAL A 53 -7.25 9.46 19.44
CA VAL A 53 -8.29 10.52 19.34
C VAL A 53 -9.67 9.99 18.97
N VAL A 54 -9.77 8.94 18.15
CA VAL A 54 -11.06 8.39 17.71
C VAL A 54 -10.99 6.89 17.44
N ALA A 55 -11.95 6.14 18.00
CA ALA A 55 -12.20 4.75 17.66
C ALA A 55 -13.25 4.67 16.55
N ILE A 56 -13.07 3.78 15.58
CA ILE A 56 -13.95 3.56 14.43
C ILE A 56 -14.10 2.05 14.27
N GLY A 57 -15.34 1.59 14.13
CA GLY A 57 -15.65 0.17 14.16
C GLY A 57 -15.67 -0.39 15.58
N PRO A 58 -15.73 -1.73 15.74
CA PRO A 58 -16.01 -2.37 17.02
C PRO A 58 -14.79 -2.57 17.93
N TYR A 59 -13.57 -2.71 17.39
CA TYR A 59 -12.40 -3.20 18.15
C TYR A 59 -11.96 -2.27 19.28
N HIS A 60 -11.97 -0.96 19.04
CA HIS A 60 -11.39 0.01 19.97
C HIS A 60 -12.45 0.79 20.78
N ARG A 61 -13.71 0.36 20.75
CA ARG A 61 -14.81 1.10 21.43
C ARG A 61 -14.73 1.12 22.95
N ALA A 62 -13.96 0.20 23.54
CA ALA A 62 -13.69 0.21 24.97
C ALA A 62 -12.55 1.17 25.38
N CYS A 63 -11.87 1.81 24.41
CA CYS A 63 -10.83 2.79 24.72
C CYS A 63 -11.43 4.03 25.40
N GLU A 64 -10.96 4.32 26.60
CA GLU A 64 -11.34 5.50 27.35
C GLU A 64 -10.45 6.69 27.00
N GLY A 65 -10.91 7.91 27.30
CA GLY A 65 -10.10 9.14 27.13
C GLY A 65 -9.98 9.66 25.69
N LEU A 66 -10.67 9.06 24.73
CA LEU A 66 -10.70 9.54 23.34
C LEU A 66 -11.42 10.88 23.24
N TYR A 67 -10.78 11.85 22.57
CA TYR A 67 -11.36 13.17 22.33
C TYR A 67 -12.70 13.06 21.58
N PHE A 68 -12.72 12.33 20.46
CA PHE A 68 -13.91 12.05 19.67
C PHE A 68 -14.63 10.80 20.21
N SER A 69 -15.06 10.90 21.47
CA SER A 69 -15.88 9.87 22.12
C SER A 69 -17.23 9.65 21.42
N GLU A 70 -17.94 8.59 21.81
CA GLU A 70 -19.31 8.33 21.34
C GLU A 70 -20.25 9.52 21.57
N LYS A 71 -20.06 10.27 22.67
CA LYS A 71 -20.83 11.49 22.94
C LYS A 71 -20.54 12.59 21.91
N TYR A 72 -19.30 12.69 21.45
CA TYR A 72 -18.92 13.64 20.40
C TYR A 72 -19.50 13.24 19.05
N LYS A 73 -19.39 11.96 18.67
CA LYS A 73 -20.03 11.45 17.44
C LYS A 73 -21.54 11.66 17.45
N LEU A 74 -22.19 11.49 18.60
CA LEU A 74 -23.61 11.78 18.76
C LEU A 74 -23.93 13.27 18.58
N ARG A 75 -23.04 14.20 18.95
CA ARG A 75 -23.21 15.63 18.61
C ARG A 75 -23.18 15.85 17.09
N ILE A 76 -22.26 15.19 16.38
CA ILE A 76 -22.22 15.23 14.91
C ILE A 76 -23.52 14.69 14.32
N LEU A 77 -23.98 13.52 14.74
CA LEU A 77 -25.24 12.94 14.26
C LEU A 77 -26.43 13.88 14.51
N ARG A 78 -26.54 14.46 15.71
CA ARG A 78 -27.61 15.43 16.04
C ARG A 78 -27.54 16.68 15.17
N TRP A 79 -26.34 17.20 14.95
CA TRP A 79 -26.11 18.32 14.05
C TRP A 79 -26.52 17.96 12.61
N MET A 80 -26.11 16.79 12.10
CA MET A 80 -26.51 16.30 10.77
C MET A 80 -28.03 16.13 10.68
N ASN A 81 -28.69 15.63 11.73
CA ASN A 81 -30.14 15.52 11.77
C ASN A 81 -30.83 16.91 11.72
N GLN A 82 -30.27 17.91 12.40
CA GLN A 82 -30.81 19.28 12.34
C GLN A 82 -30.63 19.95 10.96
N VAL A 83 -29.51 19.67 10.28
CA VAL A 83 -29.17 20.30 8.99
C VAL A 83 -29.79 19.55 7.80
N PHE A 84 -29.82 18.22 7.86
CA PHE A 84 -30.20 17.34 6.74
C PHE A 84 -31.48 16.52 7.00
N HIS A 85 -32.10 16.65 8.18
CA HIS A 85 -33.30 15.92 8.57
C HIS A 85 -33.13 14.39 8.51
N LEU A 86 -31.98 13.90 8.97
CA LEU A 86 -31.67 12.47 9.01
C LEU A 86 -32.56 11.72 10.02
N ASP A 87 -33.48 10.90 9.54
CA ASP A 87 -34.20 9.96 10.41
C ASP A 87 -33.33 8.72 10.67
N GLU A 88 -32.85 8.58 11.89
CA GLU A 88 -32.04 7.44 12.35
C GLU A 88 -32.74 6.10 12.06
N LYS A 89 -34.08 6.05 12.13
CA LYS A 89 -34.85 4.82 11.88
C LYS A 89 -34.67 4.30 10.46
N GLU A 90 -34.54 5.18 9.48
CA GLU A 90 -34.38 4.80 8.08
C GLU A 90 -33.06 4.04 7.88
N PHE A 91 -31.97 4.54 8.47
CA PHE A 91 -30.68 3.87 8.44
C PHE A 91 -30.73 2.51 9.15
N HIS A 92 -31.35 2.45 10.33
CA HIS A 92 -31.50 1.18 11.06
C HIS A 92 -32.35 0.15 10.31
N MET A 93 -33.41 0.59 9.61
CA MET A 93 -34.25 -0.27 8.79
C MET A 93 -33.43 -0.86 7.63
N GLN A 94 -32.69 -0.02 6.90
CA GLN A 94 -31.80 -0.48 5.83
C GLN A 94 -30.71 -1.43 6.35
N MET A 95 -30.16 -1.16 7.54
CA MET A 95 -29.09 -1.96 8.13
C MET A 95 -29.56 -3.33 8.60
N THR A 96 -30.86 -3.50 8.92
CA THR A 96 -31.42 -4.75 9.45
C THR A 96 -31.14 -5.96 8.54
N GLU A 97 -31.16 -5.77 7.22
CA GLU A 97 -30.92 -6.85 6.25
C GLU A 97 -29.43 -7.20 6.07
N LYS A 98 -28.52 -6.26 6.34
CA LYS A 98 -27.08 -6.38 6.04
C LYS A 98 -26.22 -6.60 7.29
N ILE A 99 -26.75 -6.32 8.48
CA ILE A 99 -25.96 -6.22 9.71
C ILE A 99 -25.24 -7.51 10.11
N ASP A 100 -25.86 -8.67 9.94
CA ASP A 100 -25.23 -9.94 10.28
C ASP A 100 -24.03 -10.23 9.37
N ASN A 101 -24.16 -9.92 8.07
CA ASN A 101 -23.06 -10.02 7.12
C ASN A 101 -21.94 -9.03 7.45
N ILE A 102 -22.27 -7.78 7.79
CA ILE A 102 -21.27 -6.78 8.18
C ILE A 102 -20.56 -7.19 9.47
N LYS A 103 -21.29 -7.71 10.46
CA LYS A 103 -20.71 -8.25 11.70
C LYS A 103 -19.79 -9.43 11.46
N GLY A 104 -20.16 -10.31 10.53
CA GLY A 104 -19.34 -11.46 10.12
C GLY A 104 -17.99 -11.09 9.53
N ASN A 105 -17.80 -9.84 9.09
CA ASN A 105 -16.51 -9.35 8.62
C ASN A 105 -15.49 -9.08 9.76
N TYR A 106 -15.94 -9.09 11.02
CA TYR A 106 -15.12 -8.88 12.20
C TYR A 106 -14.88 -10.21 12.93
N LYS A 107 -13.60 -10.53 13.19
CA LYS A 107 -13.21 -11.80 13.83
C LYS A 107 -13.44 -11.81 15.35
N LEU A 108 -13.39 -10.66 16.01
CA LEU A 108 -13.45 -10.50 17.47
C LEU A 108 -14.22 -9.21 17.82
N GLY A 109 -14.90 -9.15 18.97
CA GLY A 109 -15.51 -7.91 19.50
C GLY A 109 -16.93 -7.57 19.03
N SER A 110 -17.48 -8.27 18.02
CA SER A 110 -18.89 -8.11 17.58
C SER A 110 -19.85 -9.17 18.13
N GLU A 111 -19.32 -10.31 18.61
CA GLU A 111 -20.08 -11.52 18.95
C GLU A 111 -21.08 -11.32 20.10
N ASN A 112 -20.77 -10.44 21.05
CA ASN A 112 -21.60 -10.18 22.24
C ASN A 112 -22.46 -8.92 22.14
N VAL A 113 -22.49 -8.27 20.97
CA VAL A 113 -23.20 -6.99 20.78
C VAL A 113 -24.49 -7.27 20.00
N SER A 114 -25.63 -6.73 20.46
CA SER A 114 -26.90 -6.85 19.75
C SER A 114 -26.84 -6.19 18.36
N ASN A 115 -27.69 -6.62 17.42
CA ASN A 115 -27.75 -6.00 16.09
C ASN A 115 -28.12 -4.52 16.18
N ALA A 116 -29.13 -4.17 16.98
CA ALA A 116 -29.50 -2.77 17.20
C ALA A 116 -28.29 -1.91 17.64
N LYS A 117 -27.59 -2.33 18.70
CA LYS A 117 -26.45 -1.56 19.23
C LYS A 117 -25.29 -1.45 18.24
N PHE A 118 -25.04 -2.49 17.47
CA PHE A 118 -24.01 -2.46 16.44
C PHE A 118 -24.42 -1.56 15.26
N SER A 119 -25.71 -1.48 14.94
CA SER A 119 -26.22 -0.52 13.95
C SER A 119 -26.01 0.92 14.41
N ASP A 120 -26.21 1.22 15.70
CA ASP A 120 -25.91 2.54 16.28
C ASP A 120 -24.44 2.90 16.09
N TRP A 121 -23.56 1.92 16.30
CA TRP A 121 -22.12 2.09 16.13
C TRP A 121 -21.76 2.45 14.69
N LEU A 122 -22.32 1.71 13.72
CA LEU A 122 -22.10 1.97 12.30
C LEU A 122 -22.61 3.35 11.88
N LEU A 123 -23.79 3.78 12.37
CA LEU A 123 -24.34 5.10 12.09
C LEU A 123 -23.44 6.23 12.63
N LEU A 124 -23.03 6.11 13.90
CA LEU A 124 -22.16 7.13 14.52
C LEU A 124 -20.80 7.23 13.81
N ASP A 125 -20.22 6.09 13.43
CA ASP A 125 -18.92 6.06 12.75
C ASP A 125 -19.01 6.55 11.30
N SER A 126 -20.06 6.18 10.57
CA SER A 126 -20.26 6.64 9.19
C SER A 126 -20.54 8.14 9.14
N CYS A 127 -21.35 8.68 10.06
CA CYS A 127 -21.57 10.12 10.20
C CYS A 127 -20.28 10.86 10.57
N PHE A 128 -19.49 10.33 11.52
CA PHE A 128 -18.20 10.92 11.89
C PHE A 128 -17.24 10.96 10.70
N ILE A 129 -17.11 9.85 9.96
CA ILE A 129 -16.25 9.76 8.77
C ILE A 129 -16.73 10.75 7.71
N PHE A 130 -18.01 10.73 7.34
CA PHE A 130 -18.56 11.64 6.33
C PHE A 130 -18.30 13.11 6.69
N PHE A 131 -18.61 13.51 7.92
CA PHE A 131 -18.39 14.88 8.39
C PHE A 131 -16.91 15.26 8.31
N THR A 132 -16.03 14.38 8.80
CA THR A 132 -14.58 14.58 8.75
C THR A 132 -14.06 14.72 7.32
N LEU A 133 -14.51 13.85 6.42
CA LEU A 133 -14.10 13.87 5.01
C LEU A 133 -14.57 15.14 4.30
N LYS A 134 -15.75 15.66 4.62
CA LYS A 134 -16.18 16.97 4.10
C LYS A 134 -15.31 18.09 4.67
N VAL A 135 -15.16 18.18 5.99
CA VAL A 135 -14.42 19.26 6.67
C VAL A 135 -12.95 19.32 6.24
N LEU A 136 -12.31 18.17 6.02
CA LEU A 136 -10.89 18.13 5.64
C LEU A 136 -10.69 18.01 4.12
N GLY A 137 -11.62 17.40 3.38
CA GLY A 137 -11.47 17.13 1.95
C GLY A 137 -11.96 18.26 1.03
N CYS A 138 -12.72 19.22 1.55
CA CYS A 138 -13.10 20.42 0.79
C CYS A 138 -12.13 21.59 0.96
N HIS A 139 -11.17 21.52 1.89
CA HIS A 139 -10.34 22.67 2.28
C HIS A 139 -8.85 22.35 2.15
N LEU A 140 -8.22 22.87 1.09
CA LEU A 140 -6.77 22.82 0.88
C LEU A 140 -6.02 24.03 1.47
N ASN A 141 -6.74 25.04 1.98
CA ASN A 141 -6.17 26.35 2.36
C ASN A 141 -6.29 26.71 3.85
N ASP A 142 -6.57 25.75 4.74
CA ASP A 142 -6.61 25.95 6.21
C ASP A 142 -7.56 27.06 6.72
N ASP A 143 -8.53 27.51 5.89
CA ASP A 143 -9.50 28.53 6.29
C ASP A 143 -10.78 27.89 6.87
N VAL A 144 -10.92 28.00 8.19
CA VAL A 144 -12.06 27.48 8.96
C VAL A 144 -13.36 28.18 8.57
N ASP A 145 -13.32 29.47 8.18
CA ASP A 145 -14.52 30.24 7.83
C ASP A 145 -15.10 29.76 6.49
N GLU A 146 -14.25 29.37 5.54
CA GLU A 146 -14.67 28.78 4.27
C GLU A 146 -15.29 27.38 4.47
N ALA A 147 -14.76 26.59 5.41
CA ALA A 147 -15.36 25.31 5.80
C ALA A 147 -16.74 25.47 6.40
N ILE A 148 -16.94 26.49 7.23
CA ILE A 148 -18.23 26.82 7.82
C ILE A 148 -19.22 27.29 6.75
N ASN A 149 -18.77 28.09 5.78
CA ASN A 149 -19.61 28.63 4.70
C ASN A 149 -20.03 27.57 3.66
N GLY A 150 -19.28 26.47 3.52
CA GLY A 150 -19.66 25.33 2.69
C GLY A 150 -20.87 24.54 3.21
N PHE A 151 -21.20 24.66 4.50
CA PHE A 151 -22.45 24.17 5.05
C PHE A 151 -23.54 25.22 4.76
N GLN A 152 -24.35 25.04 3.71
CA GLN A 152 -25.52 25.87 3.44
C GLN A 152 -26.60 25.64 4.52
N ILE A 153 -26.40 26.21 5.72
CA ILE A 153 -27.26 26.00 6.88
C ILE A 153 -28.59 26.73 6.69
N GLN A 154 -29.69 25.99 6.60
CA GLN A 154 -31.06 26.52 6.55
C GLN A 154 -31.76 26.23 7.89
N GLY A 155 -32.13 27.27 8.67
CA GLY A 155 -32.75 27.10 9.99
C GLY A 155 -32.37 28.20 11.00
N ASP A 156 -32.47 27.93 12.30
CA ASP A 156 -32.11 28.85 13.40
C ASP A 156 -30.60 29.16 13.36
N LEU A 157 -30.23 30.11 12.50
CA LEU A 157 -28.93 30.22 11.84
C LEU A 157 -27.74 30.40 12.79
N ALA A 158 -27.93 31.09 13.92
CA ALA A 158 -26.82 31.44 14.82
C ALA A 158 -26.30 30.22 15.59
N ARG A 159 -27.20 29.46 16.24
CA ARG A 159 -26.80 28.31 17.07
C ARG A 159 -26.24 27.16 16.23
N LEU A 160 -26.81 26.92 15.05
CA LEU A 160 -26.30 25.92 14.12
C LEU A 160 -24.93 26.31 13.58
N LYS A 161 -24.71 27.60 13.28
CA LYS A 161 -23.40 28.10 12.84
C LYS A 161 -22.34 27.96 13.93
N ASP A 162 -22.67 28.28 15.18
CA ASP A 162 -21.75 28.10 16.32
C ASP A 162 -21.39 26.63 16.52
N GLU A 163 -22.36 25.72 16.44
CA GLU A 163 -22.11 24.28 16.56
C GLU A 163 -21.30 23.75 15.37
N THR A 164 -21.59 24.16 14.13
CA THR A 164 -20.78 23.82 12.95
C THR A 164 -19.33 24.29 13.12
N SER A 165 -19.13 25.55 13.54
CA SER A 165 -17.80 26.11 13.77
C SER A 165 -17.05 25.33 14.84
N PHE A 166 -17.70 25.02 15.96
CA PHE A 166 -17.11 24.22 17.04
C PHE A 166 -16.71 22.82 16.56
N LEU A 167 -17.62 22.11 15.87
CA LEU A 167 -17.38 20.76 15.41
C LEU A 167 -16.24 20.71 14.37
N SER A 168 -16.28 21.60 13.38
CA SER A 168 -15.26 21.69 12.31
C SER A 168 -13.89 22.12 12.87
N SER A 169 -13.84 23.08 13.80
CA SER A 169 -12.58 23.53 14.40
C SER A 169 -11.86 22.42 15.15
N ASN A 170 -12.60 21.55 15.86
CA ASN A 170 -12.00 20.42 16.56
C ASN A 170 -11.49 19.35 15.59
N ILE A 171 -12.22 19.07 14.50
CA ILE A 171 -11.74 18.17 13.44
C ILE A 171 -10.44 18.72 12.84
N PHE A 172 -10.40 20.01 12.54
CA PHE A 172 -9.22 20.66 11.98
C PHE A 172 -8.03 20.65 12.97
N TYR A 173 -8.27 20.92 14.24
CA TYR A 173 -7.25 20.91 15.29
C TYR A 173 -6.57 19.53 15.43
N HIS A 174 -7.33 18.45 15.27
CA HIS A 174 -6.84 17.07 15.38
C HIS A 174 -6.60 16.38 14.01
N ARG A 175 -6.47 17.13 12.92
CA ARG A 175 -6.44 16.58 11.56
C ARG A 175 -5.34 15.55 11.33
N GLU A 176 -4.15 15.74 11.89
CA GLU A 176 -3.03 14.81 11.75
C GLU A 176 -3.33 13.46 12.39
N GLU A 177 -3.80 13.44 13.64
CA GLU A 177 -4.14 12.20 14.33
C GLU A 177 -5.38 11.54 13.74
N ILE A 178 -6.37 12.32 13.29
CA ILE A 178 -7.56 11.80 12.60
C ILE A 178 -7.14 11.09 11.31
N ARG A 179 -6.31 11.73 10.47
CA ARG A 179 -5.80 11.15 9.23
C ARG A 179 -5.16 9.78 9.47
N LEU A 180 -4.33 9.65 10.50
CA LEU A 180 -3.68 8.39 10.87
C LEU A 180 -4.68 7.34 11.39
N HIS A 181 -5.69 7.73 12.18
CA HIS A 181 -6.71 6.80 12.69
C HIS A 181 -7.69 6.34 11.62
N LEU A 182 -7.99 7.17 10.60
CA LEU A 182 -8.83 6.79 9.47
C LEU A 182 -8.19 5.71 8.58
N ILE A 183 -6.86 5.54 8.64
CA ILE A 183 -6.12 4.49 7.91
C ILE A 183 -5.52 3.43 8.84
N MET A 184 -5.91 3.41 10.11
CA MET A 184 -5.47 2.37 11.05
C MET A 184 -6.24 1.07 10.77
N HIS A 185 -5.52 -0.05 10.62
CA HIS A 185 -6.04 -1.33 10.12
C HIS A 185 -7.19 -1.88 10.94
N ASP A 186 -7.08 -1.88 12.27
CA ASP A 186 -8.08 -2.37 13.20
C ASP A 186 -9.10 -1.28 13.65
N ASN A 187 -9.09 -0.12 12.99
CA ASN A 187 -9.95 1.03 13.27
C ASN A 187 -10.79 1.39 12.02
N GLN A 188 -11.51 0.42 11.47
CA GLN A 188 -12.23 0.54 10.20
C GLN A 188 -13.69 0.07 10.30
N ILE A 189 -14.54 0.69 9.48
CA ILE A 189 -15.84 0.14 9.07
C ILE A 189 -15.78 -0.22 7.58
N PRO A 190 -16.60 -1.18 7.10
CA PRO A 190 -16.70 -1.44 5.68
C PRO A 190 -17.13 -0.19 4.92
N PHE A 191 -16.50 0.06 3.77
CA PHE A 191 -16.82 1.21 2.92
C PHE A 191 -18.28 1.19 2.46
N SER A 192 -18.87 -0.02 2.33
CA SER A 192 -20.29 -0.21 2.02
C SER A 192 -21.21 0.50 3.00
N VAL A 193 -20.85 0.62 4.28
CA VAL A 193 -21.65 1.32 5.29
C VAL A 193 -21.72 2.83 5.02
N ILE A 194 -20.65 3.39 4.44
CA ILE A 194 -20.63 4.80 4.03
C ILE A 194 -21.51 5.00 2.79
N TYR A 195 -21.50 4.05 1.85
CA TYR A 195 -22.43 4.08 0.72
C TYR A 195 -23.87 3.91 1.17
N ASP A 196 -24.15 2.99 2.10
CA ASP A 196 -25.47 2.80 2.69
C ASP A 196 -25.97 4.13 3.28
N LEU A 197 -25.15 4.85 4.06
CA LEU A 197 -25.48 6.19 4.59
C LEU A 197 -25.87 7.18 3.48
N LEU A 198 -25.10 7.23 2.38
CA LEU A 198 -25.36 8.13 1.25
C LEU A 198 -26.59 7.71 0.43
N GLU A 199 -26.94 6.43 0.44
CA GLU A 199 -28.17 5.91 -0.17
C GLU A 199 -29.39 6.19 0.69
N THR A 200 -29.28 6.02 2.02
CA THR A 200 -30.35 6.39 2.97
C THR A 200 -30.67 7.88 2.86
N TYR A 201 -29.65 8.72 2.68
CA TYR A 201 -29.77 10.17 2.75
C TYR A 201 -29.18 10.85 1.49
N PRO A 202 -29.93 10.89 0.37
CA PRO A 202 -29.46 11.46 -0.89
C PRO A 202 -28.98 12.92 -0.80
N VAL A 203 -29.52 13.71 0.14
CA VAL A 203 -29.09 15.09 0.41
C VAL A 203 -27.58 15.18 0.74
N LEU A 204 -26.99 14.12 1.32
CA LEU A 204 -25.56 14.07 1.60
C LEU A 204 -24.72 13.97 0.32
N LYS A 205 -25.26 13.37 -0.76
CA LYS A 205 -24.59 13.33 -2.08
C LYS A 205 -24.58 14.69 -2.76
N GLU A 206 -25.65 15.45 -2.62
CA GLU A 206 -25.72 16.84 -3.09
C GLU A 206 -24.71 17.71 -2.33
N PHE A 207 -24.53 17.42 -1.04
CA PHE A 207 -23.65 18.15 -0.16
C PHE A 207 -22.14 17.99 -0.45
N ILE A 208 -21.73 16.96 -1.19
CA ILE A 208 -20.31 16.74 -1.55
C ILE A 208 -19.90 17.38 -2.89
N GLU A 209 -20.74 18.25 -3.47
CA GLU A 209 -20.39 19.17 -4.58
C GLU A 209 -19.69 18.47 -5.76
N GLU A 210 -20.35 17.47 -6.33
CA GLU A 210 -19.88 16.66 -7.48
C GLU A 210 -18.67 15.74 -7.21
N LYS A 211 -17.97 15.87 -6.08
CA LYS A 211 -16.91 14.94 -5.69
C LYS A 211 -17.48 13.60 -5.23
N SER A 212 -16.75 12.52 -5.48
CA SER A 212 -17.06 11.24 -4.82
C SER A 212 -16.50 11.20 -3.40
N ILE A 213 -17.05 10.34 -2.54
CA ILE A 213 -16.58 10.19 -1.15
C ILE A 213 -15.14 9.69 -1.10
N GLU A 214 -14.73 8.91 -2.11
CA GLU A 214 -13.37 8.45 -2.32
C GLU A 214 -12.44 9.60 -2.67
N ASP A 215 -12.88 10.55 -3.51
CA ASP A 215 -12.05 11.71 -3.85
C ASP A 215 -11.86 12.61 -2.62
N LEU A 216 -12.89 12.79 -1.79
CA LEU A 216 -12.75 13.48 -0.51
C LEU A 216 -11.76 12.76 0.42
N ALA A 217 -11.87 11.45 0.58
CA ALA A 217 -10.92 10.66 1.36
C ALA A 217 -9.48 10.81 0.84
N LEU A 218 -9.27 10.77 -0.47
CA LEU A 218 -7.94 10.94 -1.06
C LEU A 218 -7.38 12.36 -0.86
N LEU A 219 -8.23 13.39 -0.86
CA LEU A 219 -7.84 14.75 -0.50
C LEU A 219 -7.41 14.83 0.96
N VAL A 220 -8.16 14.23 1.88
CA VAL A 220 -7.79 14.14 3.30
C VAL A 220 -6.44 13.45 3.50
N PHE A 221 -6.15 12.42 2.70
CA PHE A 221 -4.90 11.66 2.77
C PHE A 221 -3.77 12.23 1.90
N SER A 222 -3.96 13.36 1.22
CA SER A 222 -2.98 13.90 0.27
C SER A 222 -1.67 14.36 0.94
N GLU A 223 -1.75 14.78 2.20
CA GLU A 223 -0.60 15.19 3.03
C GLU A 223 0.18 14.01 3.64
N LEU A 224 -0.39 12.81 3.59
CA LEU A 224 0.25 11.61 4.15
C LEU A 224 1.22 10.96 3.17
N TYR A 225 2.41 10.65 3.67
CA TYR A 225 3.39 9.81 2.99
C TYR A 225 3.12 8.32 3.25
N PRO A 226 3.18 7.42 2.24
CA PRO A 226 3.60 7.64 0.86
C PRO A 226 2.60 8.45 0.02
N MET A 227 3.14 9.26 -0.91
CA MET A 227 2.34 10.13 -1.77
C MET A 227 1.44 9.33 -2.72
N GLN A 228 0.29 9.93 -3.08
CA GLN A 228 -0.63 9.38 -4.04
C GLN A 228 0.06 9.20 -5.40
N ASN A 229 -0.20 8.06 -6.03
CA ASN A 229 0.26 7.81 -7.39
C ASN A 229 -0.44 8.78 -8.37
N THR A 230 0.33 9.56 -9.12
CA THR A 230 -0.20 10.47 -10.16
C THR A 230 -0.50 9.77 -11.49
N ASP A 231 0.01 8.56 -11.70
CA ASP A 231 -0.15 7.78 -12.95
C ASP A 231 -1.48 7.02 -13.00
N LEU A 232 -2.58 7.66 -12.55
CA LEU A 232 -3.93 7.10 -12.55
C LEU A 232 -4.57 7.12 -13.95
N ASN A 233 -3.78 6.91 -15.01
CA ASN A 233 -4.29 6.73 -16.36
C ASN A 233 -4.98 5.35 -16.46
N GLN A 234 -6.25 5.36 -16.04
CA GLN A 234 -7.36 4.42 -16.20
C GLN A 234 -7.19 2.95 -15.79
N SER A 235 -7.99 2.58 -14.78
CA SER A 235 -8.70 1.32 -14.62
C SER A 235 -10.01 1.64 -13.89
N THR A 236 -11.09 0.91 -14.16
CA THR A 236 -12.33 1.00 -13.38
C THR A 236 -12.00 0.89 -11.89
N LYS A 237 -12.36 1.89 -11.08
CA LYS A 237 -12.15 1.86 -9.62
C LYS A 237 -12.76 0.56 -9.07
N PRO A 238 -12.00 -0.29 -8.35
CA PRO A 238 -12.59 -1.45 -7.72
C PRO A 238 -13.51 -1.01 -6.58
N GLU A 239 -14.35 -1.92 -6.10
CA GLU A 239 -15.05 -1.72 -4.84
C GLU A 239 -14.04 -1.75 -3.68
N PHE A 240 -14.06 -0.70 -2.85
CA PHE A 240 -13.15 -0.58 -1.71
C PHE A 240 -13.73 -1.29 -0.49
N LEU A 241 -12.85 -1.94 0.28
CA LEU A 241 -13.26 -2.66 1.48
C LEU A 241 -13.47 -1.69 2.65
N HIS A 242 -12.57 -0.71 2.79
CA HIS A 242 -12.54 0.32 3.83
C HIS A 242 -11.51 1.41 3.43
N LEU A 243 -11.37 2.47 4.24
CA LEU A 243 -10.53 3.64 3.92
C LEU A 243 -9.06 3.29 3.74
N LEU A 244 -8.51 2.39 4.56
CA LEU A 244 -7.13 1.91 4.38
C LEU A 244 -6.92 1.15 3.05
N HIS A 245 -7.92 0.41 2.53
CA HIS A 245 -7.82 -0.20 1.20
C HIS A 245 -7.79 0.87 0.10
N LEU A 246 -8.63 1.90 0.18
CA LEU A 246 -8.59 3.04 -0.73
C LEU A 246 -7.23 3.75 -0.69
N PHE A 247 -6.70 3.99 0.51
CA PHE A 247 -5.38 4.56 0.71
C PHE A 247 -4.32 3.70 0.02
N HIS A 248 -4.22 2.41 0.35
CA HIS A 248 -3.28 1.47 -0.29
C HIS A 248 -3.39 1.50 -1.82
N TRP A 249 -4.59 1.29 -2.36
CA TRP A 249 -4.83 1.26 -3.81
C TRP A 249 -4.37 2.53 -4.53
N SER A 250 -4.49 3.69 -3.88
CA SER A 250 -4.08 4.97 -4.44
C SER A 250 -2.55 5.17 -4.48
N ARG A 251 -1.78 4.38 -3.72
CA ARG A 251 -0.30 4.48 -3.64
C ARG A 251 0.41 3.49 -4.57
N VAL A 252 -0.28 2.43 -5.00
CA VAL A 252 0.29 1.37 -5.84
C VAL A 252 0.31 1.78 -7.34
N PRO A 253 1.41 1.50 -8.08
CA PRO A 253 1.49 1.69 -9.52
C PRO A 253 0.40 0.95 -10.29
N THR A 254 -0.20 1.55 -11.32
CA THR A 254 -1.26 0.91 -12.13
C THR A 254 -0.86 -0.45 -12.71
N LYS A 255 0.41 -0.60 -13.11
CA LYS A 255 0.97 -1.88 -13.61
C LYS A 255 1.06 -2.97 -12.53
N MET A 256 0.99 -2.58 -11.26
CA MET A 256 0.98 -3.44 -10.09
C MET A 256 -0.40 -3.46 -9.42
N LYS A 257 -1.38 -2.69 -9.92
CA LYS A 257 -2.79 -2.78 -9.52
C LYS A 257 -3.36 -4.04 -10.17
N TYR A 258 -3.99 -4.87 -9.36
CA TYR A 258 -4.24 -6.29 -9.62
C TYR A 258 -4.72 -6.66 -11.02
N GLU A 259 -4.03 -7.62 -11.63
CA GLU A 259 -4.68 -8.79 -12.24
C GLU A 259 -4.31 -10.01 -11.41
N ILE A 260 -5.32 -10.64 -10.78
CA ILE A 260 -5.18 -11.93 -10.13
C ILE A 260 -4.95 -12.97 -11.22
N THR A 261 -3.70 -13.22 -11.59
CA THR A 261 -3.34 -14.47 -12.24
C THR A 261 -2.82 -15.44 -11.19
N LYS A 262 -3.67 -16.43 -10.90
CA LYS A 262 -3.36 -17.61 -10.08
C LYS A 262 -1.99 -18.19 -10.49
N ARG A 263 -0.94 -17.87 -9.75
CA ARG A 263 0.27 -18.70 -9.69
C ARG A 263 0.79 -18.73 -8.27
N LYS A 264 0.45 -19.82 -7.57
CA LYS A 264 1.25 -20.31 -6.44
C LYS A 264 2.58 -20.81 -7.02
N SER A 265 3.57 -19.94 -7.15
CA SER A 265 4.94 -20.38 -7.42
C SER A 265 5.72 -20.40 -6.10
N GLN A 266 6.29 -21.56 -5.77
CA GLN A 266 7.14 -21.74 -4.60
C GLN A 266 8.57 -21.26 -4.93
N LEU A 267 8.80 -19.96 -5.08
CA LEU A 267 10.13 -19.38 -5.32
C LEU A 267 10.57 -18.58 -4.09
N LYS A 268 11.76 -18.83 -3.52
CA LYS A 268 12.25 -17.98 -2.42
C LYS A 268 12.57 -16.58 -2.95
N ALA A 269 12.23 -15.54 -2.18
CA ALA A 269 12.63 -14.17 -2.49
C ALA A 269 14.16 -14.11 -2.72
N PRO A 270 14.64 -13.43 -3.79
CA PRO A 270 16.07 -13.20 -3.97
C PRO A 270 16.63 -12.47 -2.74
N TYR A 271 17.68 -12.99 -2.12
CA TYR A 271 18.47 -12.18 -1.20
C TYR A 271 19.07 -11.02 -2.00
N VAL A 272 18.91 -9.80 -1.50
CA VAL A 272 19.49 -8.60 -2.11
C VAL A 272 20.52 -8.02 -1.14
N SER A 273 21.71 -7.72 -1.67
CA SER A 273 22.81 -7.10 -0.93
C SER A 273 22.51 -5.66 -0.52
N SER A 274 23.34 -5.10 0.37
CA SER A 274 23.21 -3.70 0.79
C SER A 274 23.43 -2.72 -0.37
N ALA A 275 23.01 -1.47 -0.21
CA ALA A 275 23.23 -0.45 -1.22
C ALA A 275 24.71 -0.28 -1.57
N THR A 276 25.57 -0.32 -0.56
CA THR A 276 27.02 -0.22 -0.73
C THR A 276 27.58 -1.41 -1.48
N ASP A 277 27.16 -2.64 -1.16
CA ASP A 277 27.58 -3.85 -1.88
C ASP A 277 27.18 -3.80 -3.36
N LEU A 278 25.95 -3.37 -3.65
CA LEU A 278 25.49 -3.19 -5.03
C LEU A 278 26.30 -2.11 -5.76
N GLN A 279 26.75 -1.07 -5.06
CA GLN A 279 27.65 -0.08 -5.65
C GLN A 279 29.01 -0.71 -6.05
N HIS A 280 29.52 -1.64 -5.24
CA HIS A 280 30.73 -2.40 -5.55
C HIS A 280 30.57 -3.31 -6.77
N SER A 281 29.34 -3.69 -7.15
CA SER A 281 29.06 -4.45 -8.37
C SER A 281 28.76 -3.58 -9.59
N GLY A 282 29.10 -2.29 -9.56
CA GLY A 282 28.92 -1.38 -10.71
C GLY A 282 27.51 -0.79 -10.81
N ILE A 283 26.64 -1.01 -9.82
CA ILE A 283 25.30 -0.41 -9.78
C ILE A 283 25.38 1.03 -9.26
N THR A 284 24.61 1.91 -9.88
CA THR A 284 24.48 3.31 -9.48
C THR A 284 23.02 3.61 -9.17
N PHE A 285 22.77 4.14 -7.96
CA PHE A 285 21.45 4.58 -7.54
C PHE A 285 21.15 5.97 -8.09
N LYS A 286 19.96 6.16 -8.65
CA LYS A 286 19.49 7.44 -9.16
C LYS A 286 18.12 7.75 -8.59
N ARG A 287 17.90 9.01 -8.22
CA ARG A 287 16.56 9.51 -7.92
C ARG A 287 15.69 9.41 -9.17
N LYS A 288 14.50 8.86 -9.01
CA LYS A 288 13.43 8.88 -9.99
C LYS A 288 12.39 9.90 -9.57
N ASN A 289 11.99 10.78 -10.49
CA ASN A 289 10.78 11.56 -10.32
C ASN A 289 9.62 10.67 -10.80
N SER A 290 8.98 9.97 -9.86
CA SER A 290 7.81 9.14 -10.12
C SER A 290 6.63 9.64 -9.30
N GLY A 291 5.43 9.48 -9.85
CA GLY A 291 4.18 9.69 -9.13
C GLY A 291 3.97 8.67 -8.02
N SER A 292 4.52 7.46 -8.12
CA SER A 292 4.32 6.40 -7.12
C SER A 292 5.56 6.14 -6.29
N PHE A 293 5.33 5.86 -5.00
CA PHE A 293 6.36 5.44 -4.06
C PHE A 293 7.06 4.11 -4.43
N ILE A 294 6.36 3.19 -5.09
CA ILE A 294 6.83 1.82 -5.32
C ILE A 294 7.46 1.65 -6.72
N ASP A 295 7.48 2.71 -7.53
CA ASP A 295 7.88 2.65 -8.94
C ASP A 295 9.40 2.64 -9.14
N ILE A 296 10.04 1.50 -8.85
CA ILE A 296 11.47 1.25 -9.08
C ILE A 296 11.70 0.70 -10.49
N THR A 297 12.80 1.11 -11.12
CA THR A 297 13.29 0.44 -12.34
C THR A 297 14.77 0.11 -12.25
N PHE A 298 15.16 -0.97 -12.93
CA PHE A 298 16.54 -1.36 -13.13
C PHE A 298 16.86 -1.33 -14.62
N VAL A 299 17.95 -0.67 -15.00
CA VAL A 299 18.42 -0.55 -16.37
C VAL A 299 19.87 -0.99 -16.44
N GLU A 300 20.15 -1.97 -17.31
CA GLU A 300 21.52 -2.35 -17.65
C GLU A 300 22.12 -1.30 -18.60
N GLY A 301 23.34 -0.87 -18.30
CA GLY A 301 24.12 0.07 -19.10
C GLY A 301 25.07 -0.62 -20.07
N CYS A 302 26.08 0.14 -20.51
CA CYS A 302 27.05 -0.30 -21.51
C CYS A 302 27.62 -1.69 -21.22
N PHE A 303 27.53 -2.58 -22.22
CA PHE A 303 28.01 -3.97 -22.19
C PHE A 303 27.48 -4.81 -21.01
N LYS A 304 26.36 -4.41 -20.37
CA LYS A 304 25.80 -5.01 -19.14
C LYS A 304 26.70 -4.90 -17.90
N MET A 305 27.77 -4.11 -17.98
CA MET A 305 28.77 -3.92 -16.92
C MET A 305 28.33 -2.89 -15.87
N MET A 306 27.44 -1.97 -16.27
CA MET A 306 26.89 -0.94 -15.40
C MET A 306 25.42 -1.24 -15.13
N GLY A 307 24.98 -1.00 -13.90
CA GLY A 307 23.56 -1.07 -13.53
C GLY A 307 23.07 0.28 -13.05
N TYR A 308 21.82 0.63 -13.36
CA TYR A 308 21.16 1.82 -12.81
C TYR A 308 19.88 1.41 -12.12
N ILE A 309 19.80 1.65 -10.81
CA ILE A 309 18.56 1.50 -10.05
C ILE A 309 17.97 2.89 -9.87
N ASN A 310 16.78 3.13 -10.43
CA ASN A 310 16.05 4.38 -10.27
C ASN A 310 14.99 4.20 -9.18
N ILE A 311 15.11 4.93 -8.07
CA ILE A 311 14.22 4.83 -6.90
C ILE A 311 13.51 6.18 -6.69
N PRO A 312 12.18 6.19 -6.43
CA PRO A 312 11.46 7.38 -5.98
C PRO A 312 12.05 7.97 -4.69
N VAL A 313 11.72 9.23 -4.39
CA VAL A 313 12.18 9.89 -3.17
C VAL A 313 11.54 9.23 -1.93
N ILE A 314 12.37 8.91 -0.95
CA ILE A 314 11.99 8.26 0.31
C ILE A 314 11.99 9.31 1.43
N HIS A 315 10.79 9.71 1.86
CA HIS A 315 10.63 10.56 3.04
C HIS A 315 10.52 9.69 4.28
N ILE A 316 11.14 10.12 5.38
CA ILE A 316 11.10 9.45 6.67
C ILE A 316 10.61 10.47 7.70
N ASN A 317 9.33 10.36 8.03
CA ASN A 317 8.64 11.18 9.01
C ASN A 317 8.32 10.33 10.25
N GLU A 318 8.08 10.97 11.39
CA GLU A 318 7.77 10.29 12.65
C GLU A 318 6.55 9.34 12.53
N TYR A 319 5.54 9.73 11.74
CA TYR A 319 4.33 8.93 11.54
C TYR A 319 4.50 7.76 10.55
N ASN A 320 5.59 7.68 9.78
CA ASN A 320 5.72 6.69 8.70
C ASN A 320 5.70 5.26 9.24
N GLY A 321 6.25 5.02 10.44
CA GLY A 321 6.21 3.70 11.06
C GLY A 321 4.79 3.21 11.31
N ILE A 322 3.88 4.12 11.70
CA ILE A 322 2.47 3.81 11.92
C ILE A 322 1.81 3.42 10.60
N ILE A 323 2.00 4.22 9.55
CA ILE A 323 1.40 3.96 8.24
C ILE A 323 1.91 2.65 7.65
N PHE A 324 3.22 2.41 7.71
CA PHE A 324 3.83 1.21 7.13
C PHE A 324 3.35 -0.06 7.83
N ARG A 325 3.21 -0.03 9.16
CA ARG A 325 2.65 -1.15 9.93
C ARG A 325 1.20 -1.45 9.54
N ASN A 326 0.37 -0.42 9.37
CA ASN A 326 -1.02 -0.60 8.95
C ASN A 326 -1.12 -1.17 7.53
N LEU A 327 -0.29 -0.70 6.60
CA LEU A 327 -0.21 -1.24 5.24
C LEU A 327 0.27 -2.70 5.23
N PHE A 328 1.26 -3.07 6.06
CA PHE A 328 1.71 -4.46 6.19
C PHE A 328 0.61 -5.35 6.76
N ALA A 329 -0.08 -4.91 7.79
CA ALA A 329 -1.20 -5.65 8.37
C ALA A 329 -2.30 -5.86 7.31
N PHE A 330 -2.60 -4.83 6.52
CA PHE A 330 -3.58 -4.92 5.43
C PHE A 330 -3.16 -5.96 4.37
N GLU A 331 -1.97 -5.85 3.78
CA GLU A 331 -1.51 -6.78 2.75
C GLU A 331 -1.39 -8.24 3.25
N GLN A 332 -1.11 -8.44 4.55
CA GLN A 332 -1.05 -9.78 5.16
C GLN A 332 -2.43 -10.42 5.32
N ASN A 333 -3.44 -9.63 5.71
CA ASN A 333 -4.79 -10.14 5.95
C ASN A 333 -5.60 -10.23 4.65
N GLU A 334 -5.39 -9.30 3.73
CA GLU A 334 -6.05 -9.26 2.43
C GLU A 334 -5.13 -9.81 1.35
N THR A 335 -5.07 -11.14 1.20
CA THR A 335 -4.25 -11.79 0.15
C THR A 335 -4.61 -11.34 -1.29
N LYS A 336 -5.81 -10.78 -1.49
CA LYS A 336 -6.24 -10.17 -2.76
C LYS A 336 -5.69 -8.75 -2.95
N ALA A 337 -5.32 -8.13 -1.83
CA ALA A 337 -4.55 -6.90 -1.61
C ALA A 337 -3.14 -6.87 -2.25
N GLY A 338 -2.64 -8.03 -2.70
CA GLY A 338 -1.26 -8.19 -3.13
C GLY A 338 -0.25 -7.78 -2.04
N GLY A 339 1.02 -7.93 -2.39
CA GLY A 339 2.14 -7.77 -1.48
C GLY A 339 3.14 -6.67 -1.83
N CYS A 340 2.76 -5.74 -2.70
CA CYS A 340 3.70 -4.85 -3.37
C CYS A 340 4.39 -3.89 -2.42
N PHE A 341 3.65 -3.34 -1.46
CA PHE A 341 4.19 -2.40 -0.47
C PHE A 341 5.12 -3.12 0.50
N THR A 342 4.73 -4.31 0.96
CA THR A 342 5.53 -5.19 1.84
C THR A 342 6.81 -5.64 1.14
N ALA A 343 6.71 -6.06 -0.13
CA ALA A 343 7.85 -6.48 -0.94
C ALA A 343 8.85 -5.32 -1.15
N TYR A 344 8.35 -4.16 -1.53
CA TYR A 344 9.13 -2.95 -1.73
C TYR A 344 9.82 -2.50 -0.44
N SER A 345 9.08 -2.37 0.65
CA SER A 345 9.61 -1.92 1.94
C SER A 345 10.63 -2.91 2.51
N THR A 346 10.39 -4.21 2.29
CA THR A 346 11.36 -5.26 2.60
C THR A 346 12.65 -5.06 1.82
N TRP A 347 12.57 -4.76 0.53
CA TRP A 347 13.74 -4.54 -0.30
C TRP A 347 14.52 -3.30 0.13
N LEU A 348 13.85 -2.19 0.43
CA LEU A 348 14.49 -1.01 1.01
C LEU A 348 15.22 -1.34 2.32
N ALA A 349 14.62 -2.17 3.19
CA ALA A 349 15.26 -2.61 4.42
C ALA A 349 16.48 -3.54 4.21
N HIS A 350 16.62 -4.16 3.03
CA HIS A 350 17.85 -4.86 2.66
C HIS A 350 18.90 -3.93 2.06
N LEU A 351 18.49 -2.83 1.42
CA LEU A 351 19.43 -1.85 0.85
C LEU A 351 20.03 -0.95 1.94
N LEU A 352 19.23 -0.55 2.93
CA LEU A 352 19.59 0.43 3.96
C LEU A 352 19.93 -0.28 5.28
N GLN A 353 21.08 -0.98 5.32
CA GLN A 353 21.50 -1.76 6.49
C GLN A 353 22.47 -1.00 7.39
N SER A 354 23.20 -0.04 6.84
CA SER A 354 24.27 0.73 7.48
C SER A 354 24.14 2.24 7.24
N GLU A 355 24.86 3.06 7.99
CA GLU A 355 24.90 4.50 7.74
C GLU A 355 25.54 4.84 6.40
N GLU A 356 26.48 4.02 5.93
CA GLU A 356 27.12 4.15 4.62
C GLU A 356 26.08 4.02 3.49
N ASP A 357 25.13 3.11 3.63
CA ASP A 357 24.01 2.94 2.69
C ASP A 357 23.11 4.19 2.67
N VAL A 358 22.82 4.75 3.85
CA VAL A 358 22.02 5.97 3.98
C VAL A 358 22.76 7.17 3.38
N LYS A 359 24.05 7.32 3.64
CA LYS A 359 24.91 8.36 3.05
C LYS A 359 24.93 8.24 1.53
N LEU A 360 24.98 7.03 0.98
CA LEU A 360 24.89 6.79 -0.45
C LEU A 360 23.53 7.23 -1.01
N PHE A 361 22.43 6.93 -0.32
CA PHE A 361 21.08 7.34 -0.74
C PHE A 361 20.88 8.86 -0.65
N ARG A 362 21.40 9.51 0.39
CA ARG A 362 21.40 10.98 0.54
C ARG A 362 22.23 11.65 -0.55
N LYS A 363 23.43 11.14 -0.84
CA LYS A 363 24.29 11.63 -1.93
C LYS A 363 23.56 11.63 -3.27
N ASN A 364 22.74 10.60 -3.52
CA ASN A 364 21.93 10.48 -4.74
C ASN A 364 20.55 11.16 -4.64
N ARG A 365 20.26 11.89 -3.55
CA ARG A 365 19.00 12.59 -3.28
C ARG A 365 17.76 11.69 -3.30
N ILE A 366 17.94 10.40 -3.02
CA ILE A 366 16.83 9.43 -2.87
C ILE A 366 16.22 9.60 -1.49
N VAL A 367 17.05 9.66 -0.45
CA VAL A 367 16.65 10.12 0.88
C VAL A 367 16.99 11.61 0.96
N PRO A 368 16.03 12.51 1.24
CA PRO A 368 16.32 13.92 1.41
C PRO A 368 17.30 14.16 2.56
N SER A 369 18.11 15.22 2.47
CA SER A 369 18.92 15.68 3.59
C SER A 369 18.02 16.30 4.65
N THR A 370 17.51 15.50 5.58
CA THR A 370 16.73 15.95 6.74
C THR A 370 17.63 16.08 7.98
N PRO A 371 17.18 16.79 9.04
CA PRO A 371 17.86 16.82 10.33
C PRO A 371 17.98 15.45 11.01
N THR A 372 17.16 14.47 10.61
CA THR A 372 17.22 13.09 11.08
C THR A 372 18.63 12.53 10.85
N PRO A 373 19.30 11.98 11.87
CA PRO A 373 20.61 11.37 11.71
C PRO A 373 20.54 10.04 10.96
N ASP A 374 21.65 9.63 10.34
CA ASP A 374 21.68 8.42 9.50
C ASP A 374 21.37 7.14 10.29
N TYR A 375 21.78 7.05 11.56
CA TYR A 375 21.48 5.89 12.41
C TYR A 375 19.98 5.70 12.67
N GLU A 376 19.18 6.79 12.74
CA GLU A 376 17.72 6.70 12.92
C GLU A 376 17.03 6.15 11.68
N VAL A 377 17.54 6.50 10.49
CA VAL A 377 17.05 5.95 9.23
C VAL A 377 17.33 4.45 9.17
N VAL A 378 18.54 4.02 9.54
CA VAL A 378 18.88 2.59 9.64
C VAL A 378 17.96 1.89 10.65
N GLN A 379 17.78 2.47 11.83
CA GLN A 379 16.93 1.91 12.88
C GLN A 379 15.48 1.75 12.42
N PHE A 380 14.93 2.74 11.70
CA PHE A 380 13.59 2.66 11.12
C PHE A 380 13.43 1.44 10.21
N PHE A 381 14.34 1.23 9.26
CA PHE A 381 14.27 0.07 8.36
C PHE A 381 14.56 -1.27 9.05
N HIS A 382 15.42 -1.28 10.07
CA HIS A 382 15.64 -2.46 10.91
C HIS A 382 14.38 -2.84 11.70
N ASP A 383 13.68 -1.87 12.26
CA ASP A 383 12.41 -2.08 12.96
C ASP A 383 11.35 -2.62 12.01
N LEU A 384 11.22 -2.05 10.80
CA LEU A 384 10.32 -2.58 9.76
C LEU A 384 10.65 -4.04 9.40
N LYS A 385 11.94 -4.37 9.27
CA LYS A 385 12.39 -5.74 8.98
C LYS A 385 12.02 -6.70 10.12
N LYS A 386 12.19 -6.29 11.38
CA LYS A 386 11.81 -7.09 12.57
C LYS A 386 10.30 -7.34 12.63
N GLU A 387 9.50 -6.32 12.36
CA GLU A 387 8.03 -6.43 12.31
C GLU A 387 7.58 -7.43 11.24
N ARG A 388 8.23 -7.45 10.07
CA ARG A 388 7.98 -8.46 9.03
C ARG A 388 8.34 -9.88 9.47
N ILE A 389 9.50 -10.07 10.11
CA ILE A 389 9.98 -11.40 10.52
C ILE A 389 9.00 -12.07 11.49
N LYS A 390 8.35 -11.29 12.36
CA LYS A 390 7.34 -11.80 13.29
C LYS A 390 6.08 -12.34 12.60
N ASN A 391 5.77 -11.88 11.40
CA ASN A 391 4.47 -12.13 10.73
C ASN A 391 4.59 -12.97 9.43
N SER A 392 5.64 -13.79 9.29
CA SER A 392 6.08 -14.40 8.03
C SER A 392 5.04 -15.28 7.29
N THR A 393 4.48 -14.74 6.20
CA THR A 393 4.33 -15.44 4.91
C THR A 393 5.21 -14.75 3.85
N ASP A 394 5.76 -15.52 2.91
CA ASP A 394 6.77 -15.06 1.95
C ASP A 394 6.08 -14.36 0.75
N ILE A 395 5.61 -13.13 1.00
CA ILE A 395 4.70 -12.30 0.18
C ILE A 395 5.34 -11.80 -1.13
N THR A 396 6.67 -11.72 -1.21
CA THR A 396 7.42 -11.27 -2.41
C THR A 396 7.22 -12.14 -3.66
N LYS A 397 6.59 -13.32 -3.52
CA LYS A 397 6.32 -14.27 -4.62
C LYS A 397 5.11 -13.90 -5.47
N GLU A 398 4.27 -13.01 -4.95
CA GLU A 398 2.95 -12.73 -5.49
C GLU A 398 2.94 -11.51 -6.42
N ILE A 399 4.11 -10.86 -6.60
CA ILE A 399 4.30 -9.70 -7.50
C ILE A 399 5.38 -10.03 -8.55
N PRO A 400 5.01 -10.52 -9.74
CA PRO A 400 5.97 -10.89 -10.79
C PRO A 400 6.92 -9.74 -11.19
N GLU A 401 6.42 -8.50 -11.28
CA GLU A 401 7.21 -7.35 -11.72
C GLU A 401 8.34 -7.00 -10.74
N LEU A 402 8.03 -6.98 -9.44
CA LEU A 402 9.03 -6.72 -8.40
C LEU A 402 9.99 -7.91 -8.26
N TYR A 403 9.49 -9.13 -8.36
CA TYR A 403 10.34 -10.33 -8.33
C TYR A 403 11.35 -10.33 -9.48
N ASP A 404 10.90 -10.07 -10.71
CA ASP A 404 11.77 -10.00 -11.89
C ASP A 404 12.79 -8.87 -11.79
N LEU A 405 12.37 -7.72 -11.25
CA LEU A 405 13.27 -6.60 -10.96
C LEU A 405 14.37 -7.03 -9.97
N PHE A 406 14.00 -7.60 -8.83
CA PHE A 406 14.95 -8.02 -7.79
C PHE A 406 15.87 -9.13 -8.29
N LYS A 407 15.34 -10.06 -9.09
CA LYS A 407 16.13 -11.09 -9.76
C LYS A 407 17.16 -10.49 -10.69
N LYS A 408 16.78 -9.54 -11.56
CA LYS A 408 17.74 -8.86 -12.47
C LYS A 408 18.84 -8.13 -11.70
N VAL A 409 18.50 -7.44 -10.61
CA VAL A 409 19.48 -6.76 -9.76
C VAL A 409 20.46 -7.77 -9.14
N ARG A 410 19.96 -8.89 -8.61
CA ARG A 410 20.80 -9.94 -8.05
C ARG A 410 21.71 -10.58 -9.11
N ASP A 411 21.14 -10.98 -10.25
CA ASP A 411 21.88 -11.63 -11.32
C ASP A 411 22.99 -10.70 -11.86
N HIS A 412 22.75 -9.37 -11.87
CA HIS A 412 23.79 -8.38 -12.18
C HIS A 412 24.87 -8.30 -11.09
N ASN A 413 24.47 -8.28 -9.82
CA ASN A 413 25.38 -8.21 -8.68
C ASN A 413 26.30 -9.45 -8.57
N GLU A 414 25.80 -10.64 -8.90
CA GLU A 414 26.55 -11.90 -8.89
C GLU A 414 27.47 -12.06 -10.12
N GLY A 415 27.34 -11.20 -11.13
CA GLY A 415 28.18 -11.23 -12.33
C GLY A 415 29.62 -10.83 -12.04
N THR A 416 30.57 -11.75 -12.26
CA THR A 416 32.01 -11.52 -12.00
C THR A 416 32.56 -10.31 -12.74
N VAL A 417 32.15 -10.10 -13.99
CA VAL A 417 32.61 -8.96 -14.80
C VAL A 417 32.10 -7.64 -14.23
N ASN A 418 30.88 -7.63 -13.68
CA ASN A 418 30.24 -6.47 -13.09
C ASN A 418 30.90 -6.10 -11.75
N GLN A 419 31.25 -7.11 -10.93
CA GLN A 419 32.02 -6.93 -9.71
C GLN A 419 33.41 -6.34 -9.99
N CYS A 420 34.15 -6.92 -10.93
CA CYS A 420 35.45 -6.38 -11.35
C CYS A 420 35.34 -4.93 -11.85
N TYR A 421 34.31 -4.64 -12.64
CA TYR A 421 34.07 -3.29 -13.14
C TYR A 421 33.72 -2.30 -12.03
N GLY A 422 32.85 -2.69 -11.11
CA GLY A 422 32.44 -1.84 -9.99
C GLY A 422 33.61 -1.49 -9.08
N GLU A 423 34.45 -2.47 -8.73
CA GLU A 423 35.70 -2.24 -8.00
C GLU A 423 36.64 -1.30 -8.76
N PHE A 424 36.83 -1.54 -10.07
CA PHE A 424 37.64 -0.66 -10.91
C PHE A 424 37.11 0.77 -10.90
N LYS A 425 35.80 0.95 -11.10
CA LYS A 425 35.14 2.26 -11.11
C LYS A 425 35.30 2.97 -9.76
N LEU A 426 35.07 2.28 -8.65
CA LEU A 426 35.19 2.88 -7.32
C LEU A 426 36.63 3.27 -6.99
N ARG A 427 37.62 2.46 -7.37
CA ARG A 427 39.02 2.70 -7.04
C ARG A 427 39.68 3.76 -7.92
N TYR A 428 39.41 3.72 -9.23
CA TYR A 428 40.13 4.53 -10.20
C TYR A 428 39.32 5.72 -10.73
N CYS A 429 38.00 5.55 -10.91
CA CYS A 429 37.15 6.61 -11.45
C CYS A 429 36.63 7.61 -10.40
N SER A 430 36.88 7.35 -9.10
CA SER A 430 36.52 8.29 -8.03
C SER A 430 37.46 9.51 -7.94
N ASN A 431 38.70 9.38 -8.45
CA ASN A 431 39.67 10.47 -8.49
C ASN A 431 39.84 10.96 -9.93
N PHE A 432 39.50 12.23 -10.15
CA PHE A 432 39.57 12.88 -11.46
C PHE A 432 40.95 12.74 -12.11
N TRP A 433 42.03 12.94 -11.35
CA TRP A 433 43.41 12.87 -11.86
C TRP A 433 43.83 11.45 -12.24
N VAL A 434 43.41 10.46 -11.44
CA VAL A 434 43.66 9.04 -11.74
C VAL A 434 42.92 8.63 -13.01
N THR A 435 41.65 9.05 -13.14
CA THR A 435 40.84 8.79 -14.34
C THR A 435 41.48 9.39 -15.59
N LEU A 436 41.90 10.66 -15.50
CA LEU A 436 42.56 11.37 -16.60
C LEU A 436 43.88 10.69 -16.98
N GLY A 437 44.67 10.27 -15.99
CA GLY A 437 45.92 9.54 -16.22
C GLY A 437 45.70 8.20 -16.94
N ILE A 438 44.71 7.41 -16.51
CA ILE A 438 44.37 6.14 -17.16
C ILE A 438 43.89 6.36 -18.59
N MET A 439 43.05 7.37 -18.84
CA MET A 439 42.56 7.71 -20.17
C MET A 439 43.71 8.12 -21.11
N LEU A 440 44.60 9.00 -20.64
CA LEU A 440 45.78 9.43 -21.41
C LEU A 440 46.71 8.25 -21.71
N PHE A 441 46.98 7.40 -20.71
CA PHE A 441 47.79 6.19 -20.89
C PHE A 441 47.17 5.24 -21.92
N GLY A 442 45.84 5.05 -21.87
CA GLY A 442 45.09 4.24 -22.83
C GLY A 442 45.17 4.80 -24.26
N VAL A 443 45.08 6.12 -24.44
CA VAL A 443 45.22 6.76 -25.76
C VAL A 443 46.64 6.61 -26.29
N VAL A 444 47.65 6.86 -25.46
CA VAL A 444 49.06 6.76 -25.87
C VAL A 444 49.41 5.32 -26.25
N THR A 445 48.97 4.33 -25.48
CA THR A 445 49.20 2.91 -25.80
C THR A 445 48.49 2.50 -27.10
N LEU A 446 47.25 2.93 -27.33
CA LEU A 446 46.55 2.68 -28.60
C LEU A 446 47.30 3.27 -29.80
N VAL A 447 47.78 4.51 -29.68
CA VAL A 447 48.58 5.16 -30.71
C VAL A 447 49.89 4.40 -30.94
N GLN A 448 50.59 4.01 -29.87
CA GLN A 448 51.82 3.23 -29.97
C GLN A 448 51.57 1.88 -30.65
N THR A 449 50.50 1.17 -30.30
CA THR A 449 50.15 -0.12 -30.92
C THR A 449 49.80 0.04 -32.39
N THR A 450 49.04 1.06 -32.77
CA THR A 450 48.70 1.31 -34.19
C THR A 450 49.95 1.63 -35.02
N TYR A 451 50.86 2.47 -34.53
CA TYR A 451 52.14 2.71 -35.21
C TYR A 451 52.99 1.44 -35.32
N THR A 452 53.03 0.61 -34.27
CA THR A 452 53.77 -0.66 -34.28
C THR A 452 53.21 -1.62 -35.32
N VAL A 453 51.89 -1.77 -35.39
CA VAL A 453 51.20 -2.63 -36.37
C VAL A 453 51.41 -2.09 -37.80
N LEU A 454 51.27 -0.78 -38.02
CA LEU A 454 51.51 -0.16 -39.33
C LEU A 454 52.96 -0.33 -39.78
N SER A 455 53.93 -0.17 -38.87
CA SER A 455 55.35 -0.39 -39.13
C SER A 455 55.59 -1.84 -39.57
N TYR A 456 55.02 -2.82 -38.84
CA TYR A 456 55.13 -4.24 -39.18
C TYR A 456 54.59 -4.56 -40.58
N TYR A 457 53.40 -4.05 -40.94
CA TYR A 457 52.83 -4.25 -42.27
C TYR A 457 53.62 -3.54 -43.38
N ALA A 458 54.19 -2.37 -43.10
CA ALA A 458 55.06 -1.67 -44.05
C ALA A 458 56.32 -2.50 -44.37
N THR A 459 56.94 -3.11 -43.35
CA THR A 459 58.09 -4.01 -43.54
C THR A 459 57.75 -5.27 -44.34
N LEU A 460 56.60 -5.91 -44.08
CA LEU A 460 56.16 -7.07 -44.85
C LEU A 460 55.91 -6.74 -46.33
N LYS A 461 55.34 -5.56 -46.62
CA LYS A 461 55.09 -5.11 -48.00
C LYS A 461 56.39 -4.73 -48.74
N GLY A 462 57.42 -4.31 -48.01
CA GLY A 462 58.76 -4.07 -48.55
C GLY A 462 59.49 -5.36 -48.92
N ASN A 463 59.36 -6.42 -48.10
CA ASN A 463 59.99 -7.71 -48.36
C ASN A 463 59.36 -8.52 -49.50
N ASN A 464 58.07 -8.32 -49.81
CA ASN A 464 57.40 -8.94 -50.96
C ASN A 464 57.69 -8.25 -52.31
N LYS A 465 58.46 -7.16 -52.33
CA LYS A 465 58.82 -6.41 -53.56
C LYS A 465 60.28 -6.59 -53.98
N ASN A 466 61.08 -7.29 -53.18
CA ASN A 466 62.41 -7.79 -53.54
C ASN A 466 62.29 -9.29 -53.83
#